data_AF-A0AAJ2DP60-F1
#
_entry.id   AF-A0AAJ2DP60-F1
#
_cell.length_a   1.000
_cell.length_b   1.000
_cell.length_c   1.000
_cell.angle_alpha   90.00
_cell.angle_beta   90.00
_cell.angle_gamma   90.00
#
_symmetry.space_group_name_H-M   'P 1'
#
loop_
_entity.id
_entity.type
_entity.pdbx_description
1 polymer ?
#
loop_
_entity_poly.entity_id
_entity_poly.type
_entity_poly.pdbx_seq_one_letter_code
_entity_poly.pdbx_strand_id
1 'polypeptide(L)'
;MKRVMKEFFFQHDIVIMFGVFILFIIILKMQLFTGVAILSCLAGIVFYTINEYITHRFLFHMKPPKNPFLLKMLKRLHYDHHVYPDDLKLLFLPVWYSMPGFAIYLFILYGLTRNITITFSFGIGMIVMLLVYEWKHYIAHRPIRPLTGFGRWLKKQHILHHYKNENYWFGVSNPVYDFLFGTYKNGKDVELSRTARNLEKEKDKKVVR
;
A
#
# COMPACT_ATOMS: atom_id res chain seq x y z
N MET A 1 -12.47 13.62 14.66
CA MET A 1 -11.61 14.09 13.55
C MET A 1 -10.22 14.57 14.00
N LYS A 2 -10.10 15.49 14.98
CA LYS A 2 -8.79 16.01 15.42
C LYS A 2 -7.78 14.93 15.85
N ARG A 3 -8.20 13.94 16.65
CA ARG A 3 -7.35 12.82 17.10
C ARG A 3 -6.81 11.99 15.93
N VAL A 4 -7.69 11.62 14.99
CA VAL A 4 -7.37 10.84 13.79
C VAL A 4 -6.31 11.52 12.95
N MET A 5 -6.48 12.82 12.72
CA MET A 5 -5.52 13.62 11.96
C MET A 5 -4.16 13.65 12.68
N LYS A 6 -4.16 13.87 13.99
CA LYS A 6 -2.91 13.84 14.77
C LYS A 6 -2.21 12.47 14.68
N GLU A 7 -2.96 11.38 14.86
CA GLU A 7 -2.41 10.01 14.80
C GLU A 7 -1.77 9.71 13.44
N PHE A 8 -2.37 10.15 12.32
CA PHE A 8 -1.81 9.92 10.99
C PHE A 8 -0.63 10.86 10.68
N PHE A 9 -0.82 12.17 10.79
CA PHE A 9 0.15 13.16 10.33
C PHE A 9 1.39 13.27 11.22
N PHE A 10 1.34 12.81 12.47
CA PHE A 10 2.50 12.73 13.37
C PHE A 10 3.06 11.32 13.49
N GLN A 11 2.56 10.36 12.71
CA GLN A 11 3.19 9.05 12.61
C GLN A 11 4.59 9.22 11.99
N HIS A 12 5.58 8.56 12.58
CA HIS A 12 7.00 8.77 12.25
C HIS A 12 7.34 8.55 10.77
N ASP A 13 6.88 7.44 10.20
CA ASP A 13 7.07 7.11 8.78
C ASP A 13 6.40 8.13 7.86
N ILE A 14 5.17 8.55 8.17
CA ILE A 14 4.42 9.57 7.43
C ILE A 14 5.16 10.92 7.45
N VAL A 15 5.66 11.35 8.61
CA VAL A 15 6.43 12.60 8.74
C VAL A 15 7.70 12.55 7.88
N ILE A 16 8.44 11.44 7.90
CA ILE A 16 9.62 11.26 7.06
C ILE A 16 9.25 11.34 5.58
N MET A 17 8.19 10.65 5.16
CA MET A 17 7.77 10.66 3.76
C MET A 17 7.33 12.05 3.29
N PHE A 18 6.68 12.85 4.14
CA PHE A 18 6.43 14.26 3.86
C PHE A 18 7.71 15.07 3.76
N GLY A 19 8.71 14.81 4.60
CA GLY A 19 10.03 15.43 4.51
C GLY A 19 10.73 15.14 3.17
N VAL A 20 10.70 13.89 2.72
CA VAL A 20 11.25 13.49 1.40
C VAL A 20 10.48 14.14 0.26
N PHE A 21 9.15 14.21 0.34
CA PHE A 21 8.30 14.90 -0.62
C PHE A 21 8.68 16.38 -0.76
N ILE A 22 8.84 17.09 0.38
CA ILE A 22 9.25 18.50 0.40
C ILE A 22 10.66 18.65 -0.17
N LEU A 23 11.60 17.76 0.18
CA LEU A 23 12.95 17.77 -0.37
C LEU A 23 12.95 17.64 -1.90
N PHE A 24 12.13 16.75 -2.47
CA PHE A 24 12.04 16.58 -3.92
C PHE A 24 11.46 17.83 -4.60
N ILE A 25 10.47 18.48 -3.98
CA ILE A 25 9.94 19.77 -4.45
C ILE A 25 11.04 20.83 -4.47
N ILE A 26 11.84 20.92 -3.40
CA ILE A 26 12.96 21.87 -3.30
C ILE A 26 14.00 21.62 -4.40
N ILE A 27 14.37 20.35 -4.64
CA ILE A 27 15.31 19.96 -5.70
C ILE A 27 14.82 20.42 -7.07
N LEU A 28 13.52 20.27 -7.34
CA LEU A 28 12.91 20.60 -8.63
C LEU A 28 12.61 22.08 -8.84
N LYS A 29 12.55 22.88 -7.77
CA LYS A 29 12.25 24.32 -7.84
C LYS A 29 10.98 24.55 -8.67
N MET A 30 11.03 25.44 -9.67
CA MET A 30 9.90 25.78 -10.55
C MET A 30 9.64 24.75 -11.67
N GLN A 31 10.42 23.67 -11.79
CA GLN A 31 10.30 22.72 -12.89
C GLN A 31 9.10 21.77 -12.77
N LEU A 32 8.42 21.77 -11.63
CA LEU A 32 7.26 20.91 -11.34
C LEU A 32 6.07 21.12 -12.28
N PHE A 33 5.93 22.33 -12.83
CA PHE A 33 4.80 22.71 -13.68
C PHE A 33 5.08 22.53 -15.18
N THR A 34 6.23 21.97 -15.54
CA THR A 34 6.50 21.59 -16.92
C THR A 34 5.66 20.38 -17.32
N GLY A 35 5.27 20.27 -18.60
CA GLY A 35 4.49 19.12 -19.07
C GLY A 35 5.19 17.78 -18.81
N VAL A 36 6.51 17.74 -18.96
CA VAL A 36 7.33 16.53 -18.67
C VAL A 36 7.28 16.16 -17.18
N ALA A 37 7.38 17.15 -16.28
CA ALA A 37 7.27 16.90 -14.84
C ALA A 37 5.87 16.36 -14.46
N ILE A 38 4.81 16.96 -15.01
CA ILE A 38 3.43 16.53 -14.75
C ILE A 38 3.22 15.10 -15.24
N LEU A 39 3.63 14.77 -16.47
CA LEU A 39 3.53 13.42 -17.01
C LEU A 39 4.35 12.40 -16.21
N SER A 40 5.56 12.77 -15.79
CA SER A 40 6.42 11.91 -14.97
C SER A 40 5.80 11.66 -13.59
N CYS A 41 5.20 12.69 -12.97
CA CYS A 41 4.46 12.56 -11.72
C CYS A 41 3.25 11.62 -11.86
N LEU A 42 2.44 11.79 -12.91
CA LEU A 42 1.32 10.88 -13.18
C LEU A 42 1.80 9.44 -13.42
N ALA A 43 2.91 9.26 -14.12
CA ALA A 43 3.52 7.94 -14.30
C ALA A 43 3.97 7.34 -12.95
N GLY A 44 4.52 8.15 -12.03
CA GLY A 44 4.87 7.72 -10.67
C GLY A 44 3.66 7.28 -9.85
N ILE A 45 2.55 8.00 -9.97
CA ILE A 45 1.27 7.64 -9.32
C ILE A 45 0.79 6.27 -9.83
N VAL A 46 0.72 6.11 -11.15
CA VAL A 46 0.27 4.85 -11.78
C VAL A 46 1.22 3.70 -11.45
N PHE A 47 2.53 3.95 -11.49
CA PHE A 47 3.51 2.94 -11.11
C PHE A 47 3.32 2.48 -9.67
N TYR A 48 3.08 3.41 -8.74
CA TYR A 48 2.87 3.05 -7.35
C TYR A 48 1.61 2.19 -7.16
N THR A 49 0.50 2.46 -7.86
CA THR A 49 -0.71 1.63 -7.74
C THR A 49 -0.50 0.19 -8.25
N ILE A 50 0.34 0.02 -9.28
CA ILE A 50 0.80 -1.30 -9.73
C ILE A 50 1.65 -1.96 -8.63
N ASN A 51 2.64 -1.23 -8.11
CA ASN A 51 3.55 -1.72 -7.09
C ASN A 51 2.80 -2.12 -5.81
N GLU A 52 1.82 -1.34 -5.37
CA GLU A 52 0.90 -1.64 -4.28
C GLU A 52 0.26 -3.01 -4.49
N TYR A 53 -0.42 -3.22 -5.62
CA TYR A 53 -1.13 -4.46 -5.90
C TYR A 53 -0.18 -5.66 -5.93
N ILE A 54 0.96 -5.54 -6.65
CA ILE A 54 1.93 -6.62 -6.77
C ILE A 54 2.52 -6.97 -5.41
N THR A 55 2.95 -5.96 -4.65
CA THR A 55 3.55 -6.15 -3.33
C THR A 55 2.55 -6.77 -2.37
N HIS A 56 1.33 -6.23 -2.31
CA HIS A 56 0.30 -6.74 -1.43
C HIS A 56 -0.03 -8.20 -1.76
N ARG A 57 -0.31 -8.51 -3.03
CA ARG A 57 -0.71 -9.86 -3.45
C ARG A 57 0.40 -10.89 -3.36
N PHE A 58 1.60 -10.57 -3.83
CA PHE A 58 2.65 -11.59 -4.03
C PHE A 58 3.71 -11.61 -2.94
N LEU A 59 4.02 -10.47 -2.32
CA LEU A 59 4.99 -10.41 -1.23
C LEU A 59 4.29 -10.52 0.13
N PHE A 60 3.35 -9.64 0.42
CA PHE A 60 2.69 -9.57 1.73
C PHE A 60 1.72 -10.72 1.98
N HIS A 61 1.17 -11.33 0.92
CA HIS A 61 0.38 -12.56 0.98
C HIS A 61 1.14 -13.80 0.48
N MET A 62 2.48 -13.75 0.45
CA MET A 62 3.27 -14.95 0.22
C MET A 62 2.93 -16.02 1.27
N LYS A 63 3.12 -17.30 0.95
CA LYS A 63 3.02 -18.35 1.96
C LYS A 63 4.11 -18.15 3.02
N PRO A 64 3.85 -18.43 4.32
CA PRO A 64 4.84 -18.35 5.37
C PRO A 64 6.16 -19.04 4.98
N PRO A 65 7.26 -18.27 4.79
CA PRO A 65 8.52 -18.84 4.36
C PRO A 65 9.21 -19.56 5.52
N LYS A 66 9.99 -20.61 5.20
CA LYS A 66 10.80 -21.32 6.18
C LYS A 66 11.96 -20.50 6.73
N ASN A 67 12.42 -19.49 5.98
CA ASN A 67 13.51 -18.61 6.41
C ASN A 67 13.02 -17.69 7.55
N PRO A 68 13.61 -17.78 8.76
CA PRO A 68 13.13 -17.03 9.93
C PRO A 68 13.24 -15.51 9.78
N PHE A 69 14.27 -15.02 9.09
CA PHE A 69 14.47 -13.60 8.85
C PHE A 69 13.37 -13.05 7.93
N LEU A 70 13.11 -13.74 6.82
CA LEU A 70 12.07 -13.34 5.87
C LEU A 70 10.68 -13.43 6.50
N LEU A 71 10.41 -14.46 7.29
CA LEU A 71 9.15 -14.58 8.04
C LEU A 71 8.98 -13.40 9.01
N LYS A 72 10.02 -13.08 9.81
CA LYS A 72 9.99 -11.93 10.73
C LYS A 72 9.72 -10.61 10.00
N MET A 73 10.32 -10.44 8.83
CA MET A 73 10.09 -9.27 7.99
C MET A 73 8.63 -9.20 7.52
N LEU A 74 8.06 -10.28 6.98
CA LEU A 74 6.67 -10.33 6.51
C LEU A 74 5.66 -10.16 7.64
N LYS A 75 5.97 -10.67 8.83
CA LYS A 75 5.16 -10.43 10.03
C LYS A 75 5.05 -8.95 10.35
N ARG A 76 6.20 -8.27 10.39
CA ARG A 76 6.25 -6.82 10.62
C ARG A 76 5.56 -6.02 9.51
N LEU A 77 5.65 -6.47 8.27
CA LEU A 77 5.12 -5.75 7.11
C LEU A 77 3.62 -5.97 6.91
N HIS A 78 3.09 -7.16 7.24
CA HIS A 78 1.68 -7.47 6.94
C HIS A 78 1.02 -8.58 7.77
N TYR A 79 1.71 -9.68 8.13
CA TYR A 79 0.99 -10.81 8.75
C TYR A 79 0.41 -10.42 10.12
N ASP A 80 1.19 -9.69 10.92
CA ASP A 80 0.72 -9.27 12.25
C ASP A 80 -0.42 -8.25 12.12
N HIS A 81 -0.47 -7.48 11.04
CA HIS A 81 -1.59 -6.58 10.73
C HIS A 81 -2.88 -7.35 10.46
N HIS A 82 -2.83 -8.55 9.87
CA HIS A 82 -4.02 -9.42 9.76
C HIS A 82 -4.52 -9.94 11.12
N VAL A 83 -3.63 -10.09 12.10
CA VAL A 83 -3.97 -10.54 13.45
C VAL A 83 -4.47 -9.37 14.32
N TYR A 84 -3.81 -8.22 14.22
CA TYR A 84 -4.06 -7.01 15.00
C TYR A 84 -4.33 -5.79 14.10
N PRO A 85 -5.45 -5.79 13.34
CA PRO A 85 -5.71 -4.80 12.30
C PRO A 85 -5.87 -3.36 12.81
N ASP A 86 -6.15 -3.19 14.10
CA ASP A 86 -6.32 -1.86 14.72
C ASP A 86 -5.02 -1.29 15.33
N ASP A 87 -3.94 -2.08 15.38
CA ASP A 87 -2.64 -1.65 15.94
C ASP A 87 -1.96 -0.64 15.01
N LEU A 88 -1.82 0.59 15.51
CA LEU A 88 -1.22 1.71 14.77
C LEU A 88 0.22 1.41 14.32
N LYS A 89 0.98 0.59 15.06
CA LYS A 89 2.36 0.27 14.70
C LYS A 89 2.47 -0.62 13.46
N LEU A 90 1.40 -1.35 13.14
CA LEU A 90 1.34 -2.33 12.05
C LEU A 90 0.58 -1.84 10.82
N LEU A 91 -0.11 -0.70 10.92
CA LEU A 91 -0.90 -0.14 9.82
C LEU A 91 -0.03 0.43 8.69
N PHE A 92 1.08 1.08 9.02
CA PHE A 92 1.86 1.84 8.05
C PHE A 92 3.04 1.05 7.51
N LEU A 93 3.36 1.25 6.23
CA LEU A 93 4.61 0.75 5.67
C LEU A 93 5.80 1.47 6.32
N PRO A 94 6.73 0.72 6.92
CA PRO A 94 7.91 1.34 7.52
C PRO A 94 8.80 1.98 6.46
N VAL A 95 9.41 3.13 6.78
CA VAL A 95 10.36 3.85 5.92
C VAL A 95 11.52 2.95 5.50
N TRP A 96 12.01 2.10 6.39
CA TRP A 96 13.12 1.18 6.09
C TRP A 96 12.78 0.17 4.99
N TYR A 97 11.49 -0.09 4.74
CA TYR A 97 11.03 -0.94 3.66
C TYR A 97 10.76 -0.13 2.37
N SER A 98 10.05 0.99 2.49
CA SER A 98 9.63 1.79 1.34
C SER A 98 10.79 2.54 0.67
N MET A 99 11.71 3.12 1.46
CA MET A 99 12.79 3.97 0.93
C MET A 99 13.79 3.22 0.05
N PRO A 100 14.29 2.02 0.39
CA PRO A 100 15.16 1.27 -0.50
C PRO A 100 14.52 0.98 -1.87
N GLY A 101 13.24 0.59 -1.88
CA GLY A 101 12.49 0.36 -3.12
C GLY A 101 12.41 1.63 -3.98
N PHE A 102 12.05 2.76 -3.37
CA PHE A 102 12.01 4.05 -4.07
C PHE A 102 13.38 4.44 -4.62
N ALA A 103 14.45 4.30 -3.84
CA ALA A 103 15.80 4.60 -4.28
C ALA A 103 16.20 3.77 -5.51
N ILE A 104 15.88 2.47 -5.52
CA ILE A 104 16.13 1.57 -6.65
C ILE A 104 15.36 2.04 -7.89
N TYR A 105 14.06 2.32 -7.76
CA TYR A 105 13.23 2.76 -8.90
C TYR A 105 13.72 4.08 -9.48
N LEU A 106 14.07 5.05 -8.63
CA LEU A 106 14.61 6.34 -9.05
C LEU A 106 16.00 6.23 -9.67
N PHE A 107 16.85 5.36 -9.14
CA PHE A 107 18.18 5.09 -9.70
C PHE A 107 18.07 4.49 -11.10
N ILE A 108 17.20 3.49 -11.30
CA ILE A 108 16.95 2.89 -12.61
C ILE A 108 16.42 3.94 -13.58
N LEU A 109 15.39 4.71 -13.19
CA LEU A 109 14.79 5.74 -14.03
C LEU A 109 15.80 6.84 -14.40
N TYR A 110 16.64 7.27 -13.46
CA TYR A 110 17.72 8.20 -13.74
C TYR A 110 18.78 7.60 -14.67
N GLY A 111 19.15 6.33 -14.49
CA GLY A 111 20.08 5.64 -15.37
C GLY A 111 19.62 5.62 -16.83
N LEU A 112 18.31 5.41 -17.04
CA LEU A 112 17.67 5.37 -18.36
C LEU A 112 17.48 6.75 -19.00
N THR A 113 17.14 7.77 -18.21
CA THR A 113 16.73 9.08 -18.74
C THR A 113 17.80 10.16 -18.61
N ARG A 114 18.74 9.99 -17.67
CA ARG A 114 19.72 10.98 -17.22
C ARG A 114 19.11 12.35 -16.90
N ASN A 115 17.83 12.36 -16.52
CA ASN A 115 17.05 13.59 -16.34
C ASN A 115 16.51 13.70 -14.92
N ILE A 116 17.04 14.68 -14.19
CA ILE A 116 16.66 14.97 -12.80
C ILE A 116 15.17 15.34 -12.69
N THR A 117 14.65 16.14 -13.62
CA THR A 117 13.23 16.54 -13.63
C THR A 117 12.32 15.32 -13.72
N ILE A 118 12.57 14.42 -14.66
CA ILE A 118 11.78 13.18 -14.83
C ILE A 118 11.87 12.32 -13.56
N THR A 119 13.09 12.05 -13.07
CA THR A 119 13.31 11.18 -11.91
C THR A 119 12.60 11.69 -10.66
N PHE A 120 12.84 12.94 -10.26
CA PHE A 120 12.27 13.46 -9.02
C PHE A 120 10.77 13.74 -9.15
N SER A 121 10.26 14.12 -10.33
CA SER A 121 8.81 14.26 -10.53
C SER A 121 8.10 12.92 -10.45
N PHE A 122 8.67 11.86 -11.03
CA PHE A 122 8.19 10.49 -10.85
C PHE A 122 8.21 10.07 -9.36
N GLY A 123 9.30 10.37 -8.65
CA GLY A 123 9.41 10.14 -7.21
C GLY A 123 8.32 10.86 -6.40
N ILE A 124 8.01 12.11 -6.73
CA ILE A 124 6.91 12.86 -6.13
C ILE A 124 5.58 12.11 -6.35
N GLY A 125 5.32 11.65 -7.57
CA GLY A 125 4.12 10.88 -7.88
C GLY A 125 3.98 9.61 -7.04
N MET A 126 5.08 8.86 -6.88
CA MET A 126 5.11 7.67 -6.03
C MET A 126 4.82 8.01 -4.56
N ILE A 127 5.45 9.05 -4.00
CA ILE A 127 5.24 9.45 -2.60
C ILE A 127 3.80 9.93 -2.37
N VAL A 128 3.24 10.72 -3.29
CA VAL A 128 1.84 11.17 -3.21
C VAL A 128 0.91 9.96 -3.15
N MET A 129 1.11 8.99 -4.04
CA MET A 129 0.24 7.82 -4.09
C MET A 129 0.43 6.90 -2.88
N LEU A 130 1.65 6.76 -2.36
CA LEU A 130 1.93 6.09 -1.07
C LEU A 130 1.15 6.76 0.07
N LEU A 131 1.22 8.07 0.22
CA LEU A 131 0.50 8.78 1.28
C LEU A 131 -1.03 8.62 1.15
N VAL A 132 -1.55 8.59 -0.08
CA VAL A 132 -2.96 8.30 -0.36
C VAL A 132 -3.32 6.85 0.02
N TYR A 133 -2.46 5.89 -0.30
CA TYR A 133 -2.59 4.49 0.10
C TYR A 133 -2.64 4.36 1.63
N GLU A 134 -1.64 4.92 2.32
CA GLU A 134 -1.53 4.87 3.78
C GLU A 134 -2.76 5.49 4.45
N TRP A 135 -3.23 6.63 3.94
CA TRP A 135 -4.44 7.27 4.45
C TRP A 135 -5.67 6.38 4.28
N LYS A 136 -5.86 5.78 3.11
CA LYS A 136 -7.01 4.90 2.84
C LYS A 136 -6.96 3.64 3.69
N HIS A 137 -5.79 3.02 3.84
CA HIS A 137 -5.57 1.85 4.68
C HIS A 137 -5.87 2.16 6.16
N TYR A 138 -5.31 3.24 6.67
CA TYR A 138 -5.56 3.73 8.02
C TYR A 138 -7.05 4.01 8.27
N ILE A 139 -7.72 4.72 7.38
CA ILE A 139 -9.17 5.00 7.51
C ILE A 139 -10.01 3.72 7.45
N ALA A 140 -9.59 2.70 6.69
CA ALA A 140 -10.30 1.44 6.62
C ALA A 140 -10.35 0.75 7.99
N HIS A 141 -9.28 0.84 8.78
CA HIS A 141 -9.12 0.25 10.11
C HIS A 141 -9.41 1.19 11.29
N ARG A 142 -10.08 2.31 11.03
CA ARG A 142 -10.57 3.20 12.08
C ARG A 142 -12.10 3.26 12.08
N PRO A 143 -12.77 3.57 13.20
CA PRO A 143 -14.22 3.74 13.24
C PRO A 143 -14.66 5.07 12.59
N ILE A 144 -14.24 5.28 11.35
CA ILE A 144 -14.46 6.48 10.55
C ILE A 144 -15.20 6.07 9.29
N ARG A 145 -16.24 6.82 8.95
CA ARG A 145 -16.96 6.66 7.69
C ARG A 145 -16.37 7.62 6.65
N PRO A 146 -15.77 7.12 5.55
CA PRO A 146 -15.33 7.98 4.46
C PRO A 146 -16.46 8.87 3.93
N LEU A 147 -16.11 10.10 3.56
CA LEU A 147 -17.06 11.11 3.06
C LEU A 147 -17.66 10.70 1.71
N THR A 148 -16.85 10.15 0.82
CA THR A 148 -17.26 9.77 -0.54
C THR A 148 -17.85 8.36 -0.59
N GLY A 149 -18.78 8.13 -1.53
CA GLY A 149 -19.32 6.79 -1.79
C GLY A 149 -18.24 5.78 -2.17
N PHE A 150 -17.32 6.20 -3.04
CA PHE A 150 -16.18 5.39 -3.45
C PHE A 150 -15.26 5.02 -2.28
N GLY A 151 -14.95 5.98 -1.39
CA GLY A 151 -14.13 5.71 -0.20
C GLY A 151 -14.79 4.70 0.75
N ARG A 152 -16.12 4.80 0.95
CA ARG A 152 -16.86 3.81 1.75
C ARG A 152 -16.82 2.42 1.12
N TRP A 153 -16.92 2.37 -0.21
CA TRP A 153 -16.85 1.12 -0.95
C TRP A 153 -15.46 0.47 -0.85
N LEU A 154 -14.37 1.24 -1.02
CA LEU A 154 -13.00 0.77 -0.86
C LEU A 154 -12.75 0.23 0.56
N LYS A 155 -13.14 1.00 1.58
CA LYS A 155 -13.08 0.54 2.97
C LYS A 155 -13.77 -0.80 3.15
N LYS A 156 -14.99 -0.97 2.60
CA LYS A 156 -15.70 -2.24 2.67
C LYS A 156 -14.92 -3.38 2.01
N GLN A 157 -14.31 -3.15 0.83
CA GLN A 157 -13.51 -4.18 0.16
C GLN A 157 -12.31 -4.60 1.01
N HIS A 158 -11.58 -3.63 1.59
CA HIS A 158 -10.44 -3.90 2.46
C HIS A 158 -10.82 -4.67 3.74
N ILE A 159 -11.98 -4.36 4.31
CA ILE A 159 -12.51 -5.13 5.45
C ILE A 159 -12.89 -6.56 5.03
N LEU A 160 -13.43 -6.76 3.83
CA LEU A 160 -13.67 -8.13 3.31
C LEU A 160 -12.34 -8.88 3.13
N HIS A 161 -11.29 -8.22 2.66
CA HIS A 161 -9.96 -8.82 2.57
C HIS A 161 -9.46 -9.35 3.92
N HIS A 162 -9.54 -8.55 4.99
CA HIS A 162 -9.09 -8.94 6.32
C HIS A 162 -9.99 -9.98 7.03
N TYR A 163 -11.30 -9.90 6.85
CA TYR A 163 -12.24 -10.65 7.68
C TYR A 163 -13.00 -11.75 6.94
N LYS A 164 -13.05 -11.69 5.61
CA LYS A 164 -13.74 -12.67 4.77
C LYS A 164 -12.75 -13.59 4.07
N ASN A 165 -11.87 -13.06 3.24
CA ASN A 165 -10.91 -13.88 2.49
C ASN A 165 -9.74 -13.05 1.97
N GLU A 166 -8.54 -13.40 2.42
CA GLU A 166 -7.30 -12.68 2.12
C GLU A 166 -6.79 -12.88 0.69
N ASN A 167 -7.43 -13.74 -0.10
CA ASN A 167 -7.03 -14.02 -1.48
C ASN A 167 -7.72 -13.11 -2.52
N TYR A 168 -8.50 -12.12 -2.05
CA TYR A 168 -9.28 -11.19 -2.86
C TYR A 168 -9.17 -9.75 -2.32
N TRP A 169 -9.53 -8.77 -3.15
CA TRP A 169 -9.56 -7.34 -2.83
C TRP A 169 -8.22 -6.78 -2.32
N PHE A 170 -7.14 -6.99 -3.10
CA PHE A 170 -5.80 -6.52 -2.75
C PHE A 170 -5.61 -5.01 -2.97
N GLY A 171 -6.41 -4.39 -3.82
CA GLY A 171 -6.36 -2.96 -4.07
C GLY A 171 -6.91 -2.17 -2.90
N VAL A 172 -6.03 -1.50 -2.15
CA VAL A 172 -6.40 -0.66 -1.01
C VAL A 172 -6.70 0.76 -1.49
N SER A 173 -5.84 1.30 -2.36
CA SER A 173 -6.00 2.64 -2.87
C SER A 173 -7.06 2.74 -3.96
N ASN A 174 -7.15 1.72 -4.81
CA ASN A 174 -8.10 1.61 -5.91
C ASN A 174 -8.24 0.14 -6.35
N PRO A 175 -9.34 -0.26 -7.00
CA PRO A 175 -9.62 -1.66 -7.31
C PRO A 175 -9.16 -2.09 -8.71
N VAL A 176 -8.49 -1.23 -9.48
CA VAL A 176 -8.26 -1.45 -10.92
C VAL A 176 -7.62 -2.81 -11.17
N TYR A 177 -6.56 -3.13 -10.42
CA TYR A 177 -5.85 -4.40 -10.57
C TYR A 177 -6.62 -5.61 -10.02
N ASP A 178 -7.54 -5.41 -9.07
CA ASP A 178 -8.44 -6.49 -8.67
C ASP A 178 -9.39 -6.89 -9.79
N PHE A 179 -9.89 -5.91 -10.55
CA PHE A 179 -10.70 -6.21 -11.74
C PHE A 179 -9.87 -6.85 -12.84
N LEU A 180 -8.70 -6.28 -13.16
CA LEU A 180 -7.84 -6.77 -14.24
C LEU A 180 -7.35 -8.21 -14.01
N PHE A 181 -7.03 -8.56 -12.77
CA PHE A 181 -6.50 -9.89 -12.44
C PHE A 181 -7.52 -10.83 -11.77
N GLY A 182 -8.81 -10.46 -11.80
CA GLY A 182 -9.91 -11.31 -11.34
C GLY A 182 -9.95 -11.56 -9.83
N THR A 183 -9.29 -10.71 -9.03
CA THR A 183 -9.31 -10.76 -7.55
C THR A 183 -10.38 -9.86 -6.93
N TYR A 184 -11.18 -9.17 -7.75
CA TYR A 184 -12.44 -8.58 -7.33
C TYR A 184 -13.56 -9.62 -7.35
N LYS A 185 -14.27 -9.79 -6.23
CA LYS A 185 -15.45 -10.66 -6.11
C LYS A 185 -16.56 -9.96 -5.33
N ASN A 186 -17.79 -10.41 -5.54
CA ASN A 186 -18.89 -10.05 -4.65
C ASN A 186 -18.72 -10.82 -3.34
N GLY A 187 -18.67 -10.12 -2.20
CA GLY A 187 -18.39 -10.73 -0.91
C GLY A 187 -19.40 -11.80 -0.45
N LYS A 188 -20.59 -11.84 -1.05
CA LYS A 188 -21.58 -12.91 -0.81
C LYS A 188 -21.18 -14.25 -1.42
N ASP A 189 -20.45 -14.21 -2.53
CA ASP A 189 -20.09 -15.39 -3.35
C ASP A 189 -18.73 -15.96 -2.94
N VAL A 190 -18.04 -15.31 -2.01
CA VAL A 190 -16.73 -15.73 -1.50
C VAL A 190 -16.92 -16.50 -0.21
N GLU A 191 -16.19 -17.58 -0.02
CA GLU A 191 -16.18 -18.33 1.24
C GLU A 191 -15.35 -17.63 2.32
N LEU A 192 -15.67 -17.90 3.58
CA LEU A 192 -14.85 -17.44 4.71
C LEU A 192 -13.53 -18.23 4.75
N SER A 193 -12.41 -17.54 4.60
CA SER A 193 -11.08 -18.13 4.72
C SER A 193 -10.67 -18.28 6.18
N ARG A 194 -10.06 -19.43 6.51
CA ARG A 194 -9.52 -19.71 7.86
C ARG A 194 -8.26 -18.91 8.17
N THR A 195 -7.56 -18.46 7.12
CA THR A 195 -6.31 -17.70 7.20
C THR A 195 -6.52 -16.19 7.14
N ALA A 196 -7.75 -15.70 6.89
CA ALA A 196 -8.01 -14.28 6.70
C ALA A 196 -7.49 -13.39 7.85
N ARG A 197 -7.59 -13.89 9.10
CA ARG A 197 -7.16 -13.17 10.31
C ARG A 197 -5.78 -13.60 10.84
N ASN A 198 -5.15 -14.58 10.22
CA ASN A 198 -3.82 -15.06 10.60
C ASN A 198 -3.22 -15.85 9.43
N LEU A 199 -2.31 -15.20 8.71
CA LEU A 199 -1.69 -15.73 7.49
C LEU A 199 -0.71 -16.88 7.76
N GLU A 200 -0.29 -17.08 9.01
CA GLU A 200 0.60 -18.16 9.41
C GLU A 200 -0.12 -19.50 9.60
N LYS A 201 -1.46 -19.50 9.72
CA LYS A 201 -2.22 -20.74 9.83
C LYS A 201 -2.09 -21.56 8.55
N GLU A 202 -1.93 -22.87 8.69
CA GLU A 202 -1.91 -23.74 7.53
C GLU A 202 -3.28 -23.72 6.84
N LYS A 203 -3.26 -23.58 5.50
CA LYS A 203 -4.42 -23.86 4.66
C LYS A 203 -4.57 -25.37 4.60
N ASP A 204 -5.09 -25.98 5.66
CA ASP A 204 -5.14 -27.42 5.75
C ASP A 204 -5.98 -28.01 4.62
N LYS A 205 -5.46 -29.10 4.04
CA LYS A 205 -6.04 -29.82 2.89
C LYS A 205 -7.50 -30.16 3.18
N LYS A 206 -8.32 -30.11 2.12
CA LYS A 206 -9.73 -30.57 2.10
C LYS A 206 -9.94 -31.65 3.16
N VAL A 207 -10.80 -31.38 4.15
CA VAL A 207 -11.44 -32.46 4.88
C VAL A 207 -12.27 -33.19 3.83
N VAL A 208 -11.70 -34.28 3.31
CA VAL A 208 -12.46 -35.28 2.57
C VAL A 208 -13.49 -35.77 3.57
N ARG A 209 -14.75 -35.39 3.33
CA ARG A 209 -15.89 -35.96 4.03
C ARG A 209 -16.00 -37.44 3.68
#